data_AF-A0A914DDD4-F1
#
_entry.id   AF-A0A914DDD4-F1
#
_cell.length_a   1.000
_cell.length_b   1.000
_cell.length_c   1.000
_cell.angle_alpha   90.00
_cell.angle_beta   90.00
_cell.angle_gamma   90.00
#
_symmetry.space_group_name_H-M   'P 1'
#
loop_
_entity.id
_entity.type
_entity.pdbx_description
1 polymer ?
#
loop_
_entity_poly.entity_id
_entity_poly.type
_entity_poly.pdbx_seq_one_letter_code
_entity_poly.pdbx_strand_id
1 'polypeptide(L)'
;MKSKSDEMMIQHGKIHINFDKIFGKGASSTVFKGHLIGPSPLHQQQKTAQTQKFVDCSVAVKVTNKFGQTEVEQLFKEIDAMKKLGYHEHVMCMLGWALPGDTPCLVFEIAEKDLLHYMSEFRDAVAEVMPYQKFLDILRQIILDKFLFMFFIKA
;
A
#
# COMPACT_ATOMS: atom_id res chain seq x y z
N MET A 1 -13.58 -7.93 -25.29
CA MET A 1 -12.28 -8.30 -24.69
C MET A 1 -11.97 -7.27 -23.62
N LYS A 2 -11.99 -7.63 -22.32
CA LYS A 2 -11.52 -6.72 -21.27
C LYS A 2 -10.02 -6.50 -21.47
N SER A 3 -9.56 -5.26 -21.44
CA SER A 3 -8.15 -4.98 -21.61
C SER A 3 -7.40 -5.51 -20.37
N LYS A 4 -6.15 -5.95 -20.54
CA LYS A 4 -5.34 -6.50 -19.45
C LYS A 4 -5.10 -5.49 -18.30
N SER A 5 -5.41 -4.20 -18.48
CA SER A 5 -5.28 -3.18 -17.43
C SER A 5 -6.40 -3.22 -16.40
N ASP A 6 -7.58 -3.74 -16.77
CA ASP A 6 -8.82 -3.72 -15.96
C ASP A 6 -8.81 -4.74 -14.80
N GLU A 7 -7.90 -5.72 -14.82
CA GLU A 7 -7.95 -6.90 -13.95
C GLU A 7 -7.85 -6.57 -12.45
N MET A 8 -7.26 -5.41 -12.12
CA MET A 8 -7.08 -4.93 -10.74
C MET A 8 -7.82 -3.61 -10.47
N MET A 9 -8.72 -3.20 -11.35
CA MET A 9 -9.46 -1.95 -11.21
C MET A 9 -10.60 -2.11 -10.19
N ILE A 10 -10.57 -1.28 -9.16
CA ILE A 10 -11.64 -1.11 -8.18
C ILE A 10 -12.72 -0.25 -8.82
N GLN A 11 -13.95 -0.77 -8.84
CA GLN A 11 -15.08 -0.11 -9.47
C GLN A 11 -15.47 1.19 -8.76
N HIS A 12 -16.08 2.11 -9.50
CA HIS A 12 -16.60 3.36 -8.95
C HIS A 12 -17.55 3.11 -7.77
N GLY A 13 -17.48 3.96 -6.73
CA GLY A 13 -18.28 3.82 -5.52
C GLY A 13 -17.84 2.71 -4.56
N LYS A 14 -16.81 1.92 -4.89
CA LYS A 14 -16.27 0.87 -4.00
C LYS A 14 -15.09 1.35 -3.15
N ILE A 15 -14.60 2.57 -3.35
CA ILE A 15 -13.52 3.16 -2.57
C ILE A 15 -13.95 4.54 -2.08
N HIS A 16 -13.82 4.76 -0.77
CA HIS A 16 -14.03 6.06 -0.13
C HIS A 16 -12.69 6.56 0.38
N ILE A 17 -12.29 7.76 -0.04
CA ILE A 17 -11.00 8.36 0.34
C ILE A 17 -11.30 9.53 1.28
N ASN A 18 -10.64 9.54 2.44
CA ASN A 18 -10.69 10.66 3.38
C ASN A 18 -9.47 11.56 3.14
N PHE A 19 -9.67 12.65 2.38
CA PHE A 19 -8.61 13.59 2.03
C PHE A 19 -8.08 14.42 3.22
N ASP A 20 -8.79 14.43 4.35
CA ASP A 20 -8.34 15.11 5.58
C ASP A 20 -7.41 14.23 6.42
N LYS A 21 -7.43 12.91 6.22
CA LYS A 21 -6.64 11.94 7.00
C LYS A 21 -5.44 11.43 6.20
N ILE A 22 -4.31 12.12 6.37
CA ILE A 22 -3.05 11.83 5.68
C ILE A 22 -2.22 10.84 6.50
N PHE A 23 -1.73 9.78 5.83
CA PHE A 23 -0.77 8.82 6.42
C PHE A 23 0.68 9.13 6.05
N GLY A 24 0.92 9.78 4.92
CA GLY A 24 2.27 10.14 4.50
C GLY A 24 2.26 11.13 3.35
N LYS A 25 3.30 11.96 3.29
CA LYS A 25 3.55 12.88 2.17
C LYS A 25 4.93 12.57 1.59
N GLY A 26 4.95 12.15 0.33
CA GLY A 26 6.16 12.03 -0.48
C GLY A 26 6.34 13.25 -1.39
N ALA A 27 7.45 13.28 -2.12
CA ALA A 27 7.76 14.36 -3.06
C ALA A 27 6.71 14.49 -4.18
N SER A 28 6.25 13.36 -4.73
CA SER A 28 5.34 13.29 -5.88
C SER A 28 3.93 12.83 -5.53
N SER A 29 3.68 12.36 -4.31
CA SER A 29 2.39 11.75 -3.94
C SER A 29 2.06 11.92 -2.47
N THR A 30 0.78 11.83 -2.15
CA THR A 30 0.24 11.84 -0.80
C THR A 30 -0.56 10.56 -0.56
N VAL A 31 -0.45 10.01 0.66
CA VAL A 31 -1.20 8.85 1.10
C VAL A 31 -2.32 9.30 2.02
N PHE A 32 -3.52 8.88 1.69
CA PHE A 32 -4.71 9.14 2.47
C PHE A 32 -5.24 7.84 3.06
N LYS A 33 -5.93 7.94 4.20
CA LYS A 33 -6.76 6.84 4.68
C LYS A 33 -7.97 6.70 3.76
N GLY A 34 -8.27 5.48 3.36
CA GLY A 34 -9.50 5.14 2.66
C GLY A 34 -10.22 3.95 3.30
N HIS A 35 -11.38 3.63 2.73
CA HIS A 35 -12.16 2.45 3.04
C HIS A 35 -12.65 1.80 1.75
N LEU A 36 -12.30 0.52 1.58
CA LEU A 36 -12.74 -0.31 0.48
C LEU A 36 -14.05 -1.01 0.88
N ILE A 37 -15.04 -0.97 0.01
CA ILE A 37 -16.32 -1.68 0.18
C ILE A 37 -16.34 -2.91 -0.71
N GLY A 38 -16.62 -4.06 -0.11
CA GLY A 38 -16.59 -5.36 -0.73
C GLY A 38 -15.17 -5.93 -0.89
N PRO A 39 -15.03 -7.05 -1.62
CA PRO A 39 -13.76 -7.72 -1.79
C PRO A 39 -12.81 -6.94 -2.72
N SER A 40 -11.55 -6.85 -2.32
CA SER A 40 -10.50 -6.29 -3.19
C SER A 40 -10.28 -7.15 -4.44
N PRO A 41 -9.86 -6.55 -5.57
CA PRO A 41 -9.40 -7.30 -6.75
C PRO A 41 -8.34 -8.34 -6.41
N LEU A 42 -7.37 -8.01 -5.54
CA LEU A 42 -6.37 -8.97 -5.07
C LEU A 42 -7.00 -10.21 -4.42
N HIS A 43 -7.94 -10.01 -3.50
CA HIS A 43 -8.64 -11.13 -2.85
C HIS A 43 -9.47 -11.93 -3.85
N GLN A 44 -10.12 -11.27 -4.83
CA GLN A 44 -10.88 -11.95 -5.88
C GLN A 44 -9.99 -12.85 -6.76
N GLN A 45 -8.73 -12.47 -6.97
CA GLN A 45 -7.76 -13.28 -7.71
C GLN A 45 -7.21 -14.43 -6.88
N GLN A 46 -6.82 -14.17 -5.62
CA GLN A 46 -6.14 -15.16 -4.78
C GLN A 46 -7.11 -16.15 -4.11
N LYS A 47 -8.25 -15.66 -3.62
CA LYS A 47 -9.30 -16.43 -2.91
C LYS A 47 -8.77 -17.31 -1.78
N THR A 48 -7.79 -16.82 -1.04
CA THR A 48 -7.17 -17.52 0.10
C THR A 48 -7.72 -17.01 1.43
N ALA A 49 -7.58 -17.83 2.49
CA ALA A 49 -7.97 -17.43 3.84
C ALA A 49 -7.20 -16.17 4.32
N GLN A 50 -5.92 -16.04 3.97
CA GLN A 50 -5.10 -14.89 4.35
C GLN A 50 -5.56 -13.58 3.71
N THR A 51 -6.15 -13.64 2.51
CA THR A 51 -6.63 -12.44 1.79
C THR A 51 -8.05 -12.05 2.17
N GLN A 52 -8.74 -12.83 3.02
CA GLN A 52 -10.08 -12.52 3.53
C GLN A 52 -10.14 -11.19 4.30
N LYS A 53 -9.01 -10.77 4.89
CA LYS A 53 -8.86 -9.46 5.56
C LYS A 53 -9.01 -8.27 4.60
N PHE A 54 -9.03 -8.50 3.29
CA PHE A 54 -9.17 -7.47 2.26
C PHE A 54 -10.59 -7.33 1.72
N VAL A 55 -11.59 -7.63 2.54
CA VAL A 55 -13.02 -7.40 2.30
C VAL A 55 -13.50 -6.35 3.31
N ASP A 56 -14.19 -5.30 2.84
CA ASP A 56 -14.74 -4.24 3.70
C ASP A 56 -13.71 -3.67 4.70
N CYS A 57 -12.52 -3.32 4.18
CA CYS A 57 -11.35 -3.02 5.00
C CYS A 57 -10.90 -1.56 4.89
N SER A 58 -10.17 -1.10 5.91
CA SER A 58 -9.46 0.18 5.81
C SER A 58 -8.23 0.02 4.93
N VAL A 59 -7.95 1.01 4.09
CA VAL A 59 -6.89 0.97 3.08
C VAL A 59 -6.04 2.24 3.08
N ALA A 60 -4.81 2.14 2.56
CA ALA A 60 -3.96 3.29 2.27
C ALA A 60 -4.07 3.62 0.78
N VAL A 61 -4.40 4.88 0.46
CA VAL A 61 -4.64 5.31 -0.92
C VAL A 61 -3.58 6.32 -1.33
N LYS A 62 -2.73 5.94 -2.28
CA LYS A 62 -1.68 6.78 -2.84
C LYS A 62 -2.22 7.55 -4.03
N VAL A 63 -2.18 8.88 -3.93
CA VAL A 63 -2.63 9.82 -4.95
C VAL A 63 -1.45 10.70 -5.35
N THR A 64 -1.24 10.94 -6.65
CA THR A 64 -0.20 11.88 -7.10
C THR A 64 -0.57 13.31 -6.74
N ASN A 65 0.43 14.12 -6.39
CA ASN A 65 0.25 15.54 -6.07
C ASN A 65 0.11 16.39 -7.34
N LYS A 66 0.58 15.88 -8.48
CA LYS A 66 0.57 16.55 -9.78
C LYS A 66 -0.08 15.65 -10.82
N PHE A 67 -0.90 16.26 -11.66
CA PHE A 67 -1.61 15.58 -12.74
C PHE A 67 -1.05 16.05 -14.07
N GLY A 68 0.00 15.36 -14.51
CA GLY A 68 0.55 15.44 -15.86
C GLY A 68 0.61 14.05 -16.48
N GLN A 69 0.78 14.02 -17.80
CA GLN A 69 0.83 12.76 -18.53
C GLN A 69 1.97 11.86 -18.05
N THR A 70 3.12 12.45 -17.71
CA THR A 70 4.28 11.73 -17.18
C THR A 70 3.99 11.08 -15.81
N GLU A 71 3.31 11.79 -14.91
CA GLU A 71 2.96 11.27 -13.59
C GLU A 71 1.96 10.11 -13.69
N VAL A 72 0.99 10.23 -14.60
CA VAL A 72 0.03 9.15 -14.89
C VAL A 72 0.75 7.92 -15.43
N GLU A 73 1.66 8.09 -16.39
CA GLU A 73 2.47 6.98 -16.93
C GLU A 73 3.35 6.32 -15.86
N GLN A 74 3.98 7.11 -14.98
CA GLN A 74 4.76 6.60 -13.86
C GLN A 74 3.89 5.79 -12.88
N LEU A 75 2.70 6.28 -12.59
CA LEU A 75 1.77 5.57 -11.71
C LEU A 75 1.30 4.24 -12.33
N PHE A 76 1.05 4.19 -13.64
CA PHE A 76 0.72 2.93 -14.31
C PHE A 76 1.90 1.94 -14.34
N LYS A 77 3.14 2.43 -14.49
CA LYS A 77 4.34 1.60 -14.33
C LYS A 77 4.43 1.01 -12.92
N GLU A 78 4.10 1.81 -11.90
CA GLU A 78 4.03 1.34 -10.51
C GLU A 78 2.91 0.30 -10.31
N ILE A 79 1.72 0.53 -10.87
CA ILE A 79 0.61 -0.45 -10.88
C ILE A 79 1.07 -1.78 -11.49
N ASP A 80 1.73 -1.74 -12.65
CA ASP A 80 2.18 -2.96 -13.31
C ASP A 80 3.31 -3.68 -12.58
N ALA A 81 4.18 -2.94 -11.89
CA ALA A 81 5.16 -3.54 -10.98
C ALA A 81 4.48 -4.24 -9.81
N MET A 82 3.50 -3.60 -9.17
CA MET A 82 2.77 -4.17 -8.04
C MET A 82 1.92 -5.39 -8.43
N LYS A 83 1.34 -5.40 -9.64
CA LYS A 83 0.66 -6.59 -10.18
C LYS A 83 1.58 -7.79 -10.28
N LYS A 84 2.81 -7.59 -10.77
CA LYS A 84 3.81 -8.66 -10.91
C LYS A 84 4.28 -9.19 -9.56
N LEU A 85 4.37 -8.33 -8.55
CA LEU A 85 4.75 -8.69 -7.20
C LEU A 85 3.69 -9.59 -6.53
N GLY A 86 2.41 -9.30 -6.77
CA GLY A 86 1.30 -10.09 -6.27
C GLY A 86 1.13 -10.03 -4.74
N TYR A 87 0.51 -11.06 -4.17
CA TYR A 87 0.34 -11.18 -2.72
C TYR A 87 1.51 -11.93 -2.09
N HIS A 88 2.07 -11.35 -1.03
CA HIS A 88 3.00 -12.02 -0.14
C HIS A 88 2.75 -11.54 1.30
N GLU A 89 2.75 -12.46 2.27
CA GLU A 89 2.32 -12.19 3.65
C GLU A 89 3.07 -11.05 4.35
N HIS A 90 4.33 -10.86 3.99
CA HIS A 90 5.23 -9.90 4.64
C HIS A 90 5.51 -8.65 3.77
N VAL A 91 4.99 -8.60 2.55
CA VAL A 91 5.22 -7.48 1.63
C VAL A 91 3.91 -6.74 1.47
N MET A 92 3.94 -5.41 1.67
CA MET A 92 2.78 -4.57 1.51
C MET A 92 2.20 -4.75 0.11
N CYS A 93 1.01 -5.32 0.04
CA CYS A 93 0.39 -5.67 -1.23
C CYS A 93 -0.55 -4.57 -1.75
N MET A 94 -0.58 -4.44 -3.08
CA MET A 94 -1.58 -3.63 -3.76
C MET A 94 -2.90 -4.43 -3.80
N LEU A 95 -3.95 -3.84 -3.24
CA LEU A 95 -5.29 -4.41 -3.25
C LEU A 95 -6.00 -4.17 -4.59
N GLY A 96 -5.64 -3.06 -5.25
CA GLY A 96 -6.11 -2.68 -6.57
C GLY A 96 -5.72 -1.23 -6.89
N TRP A 97 -6.29 -0.70 -7.97
CA TRP A 97 -6.19 0.72 -8.33
C TRP A 97 -7.56 1.28 -8.68
N ALA A 98 -7.77 2.58 -8.59
CA ALA A 98 -9.07 3.21 -8.84
C ALA A 98 -8.93 4.54 -9.59
N LEU A 99 -10.05 5.05 -10.11
CA LEU A 99 -10.16 6.35 -10.79
C LEU A 99 -11.19 7.26 -10.09
N PRO A 100 -10.93 7.75 -8.86
CA PRO A 100 -11.76 8.79 -8.27
C PRO A 100 -11.72 10.06 -9.13
N GLY A 101 -12.84 10.42 -9.76
CA GLY A 101 -12.96 11.64 -10.58
C GLY A 101 -11.94 11.71 -11.72
N ASP A 102 -11.72 10.58 -12.42
CA ASP A 102 -10.79 10.42 -13.55
C ASP A 102 -9.29 10.45 -13.23
N THR A 103 -8.95 10.50 -11.95
CA THR A 103 -7.57 10.51 -11.50
C THR A 103 -7.14 9.13 -10.99
N PRO A 104 -6.07 8.51 -11.51
CA PRO A 104 -5.65 7.20 -11.03
C PRO A 104 -5.02 7.28 -9.64
N CYS A 105 -5.35 6.30 -8.80
CA CYS A 105 -4.74 6.10 -7.49
C CYS A 105 -4.47 4.62 -7.20
N LEU A 106 -3.43 4.35 -6.41
CA LEU A 106 -3.08 3.00 -5.94
C LEU A 106 -3.71 2.76 -4.56
N VAL A 107 -4.23 1.55 -4.34
CA VAL A 107 -4.86 1.15 -3.07
C VAL A 107 -4.07 0.00 -2.46
N PHE A 108 -3.59 0.19 -1.24
CA PHE A 108 -2.76 -0.76 -0.50
C PHE A 108 -3.41 -1.17 0.83
N GLU A 109 -2.93 -2.26 1.40
CA GLU A 109 -3.20 -2.57 2.79
C GLU A 109 -2.60 -1.50 3.73
N ILE A 110 -3.21 -1.33 4.91
CA ILE A 110 -2.69 -0.41 5.93
C ILE A 110 -1.64 -1.11 6.77
N ALA A 111 -0.47 -0.50 6.90
CA ALA A 111 0.46 -0.77 7.99
C ALA A 111 0.19 0.19 9.15
N GLU A 112 0.30 -0.31 10.39
CA GLU A 112 0.05 0.51 11.58
C GLU A 112 1.13 1.59 11.76
N LYS A 113 2.38 1.27 11.45
CA LYS A 113 3.53 2.14 11.58
C LYS A 113 4.52 1.85 10.46
N ASP A 114 5.27 2.88 10.08
CA ASP A 114 6.49 2.65 9.34
C ASP A 114 7.62 2.18 10.28
N LEU A 115 8.58 1.41 9.78
CA LEU A 115 9.73 0.87 10.49
C LEU A 115 10.58 1.98 11.13
N LEU A 116 10.69 3.16 10.53
CA LEU A 116 11.45 4.25 11.13
C LEU A 116 10.75 4.77 12.39
N HIS A 117 9.43 4.95 12.32
CA HIS A 117 8.58 5.35 13.44
C HIS A 117 8.55 4.26 14.52
N TYR A 118 8.40 3.00 14.12
CA TYR A 118 8.50 1.86 15.02
C TYR A 118 9.87 1.82 15.72
N MET A 119 10.97 2.07 14.99
CA MET A 119 12.30 2.12 15.57
C MET A 119 12.56 3.34 16.46
N SER A 120 11.91 4.49 16.23
CA SER A 120 12.06 5.66 17.11
C SER A 120 11.49 5.43 18.51
N GLU A 121 10.45 4.60 18.65
CA GLU A 121 9.86 4.31 19.97
C GLU A 121 10.86 3.62 20.92
N PHE A 122 11.82 2.86 20.38
CA PHE A 122 12.90 2.25 21.15
C PHE A 122 14.10 3.17 21.40
N ARG A 123 14.15 4.35 20.74
CA ARG A 123 15.16 5.38 20.99
C ARG A 123 14.74 6.32 22.12
N ASP A 124 13.46 6.64 22.18
CA ASP A 124 12.91 7.62 23.12
C ASP A 124 12.45 6.98 24.46
N ALA A 125 12.20 5.68 24.47
CA ALA A 125 11.95 4.94 25.70
C ALA A 125 13.24 4.72 26.49
N VAL A 126 13.40 5.45 27.61
CA VAL A 126 14.55 5.34 28.54
C VAL A 126 14.72 3.94 29.15
N ALA A 127 13.75 3.02 29.01
CA ALA A 127 13.88 1.67 29.53
C ALA A 127 12.98 0.68 28.79
N GLU A 128 13.41 0.24 27.60
CA GLU A 128 13.25 -1.14 27.12
C GLU A 128 14.06 -1.26 25.83
N VAL A 129 15.29 -1.76 25.95
CA VAL A 129 16.12 -2.08 24.78
C VAL A 129 15.32 -3.04 23.89
N MET A 130 15.14 -2.70 22.61
CA MET A 130 14.52 -3.61 21.65
C MET A 130 15.18 -4.99 21.79
N PRO A 131 14.43 -6.05 22.10
CA PRO A 131 15.01 -7.38 22.21
C PRO A 131 15.78 -7.70 20.93
N TYR A 132 17.06 -8.07 21.05
CA TYR A 132 17.93 -8.38 19.92
C TYR A 132 17.28 -9.39 18.96
N GLN A 133 16.51 -10.33 19.50
CA GLN A 133 15.73 -11.28 18.71
C GLN A 133 14.71 -10.60 17.79
N LYS A 134 13.94 -9.60 18.28
CA LYS A 134 12.99 -8.85 17.44
C LYS A 134 13.71 -8.09 16.33
N PHE A 135 14.88 -7.51 16.61
CA PHE A 135 15.69 -6.85 15.59
C PHE A 135 16.15 -7.83 14.50
N LEU A 136 16.64 -9.01 14.89
CA LEU A 136 17.02 -10.07 13.96
C LEU A 136 15.83 -10.59 13.15
N ASP A 137 14.65 -10.68 13.75
CA ASP A 137 13.44 -11.13 13.05
C ASP A 137 13.01 -10.10 11.98
N ILE A 138 13.12 -8.80 12.26
CA ILE A 138 12.89 -7.73 11.29
C ILE A 138 13.93 -7.79 10.17
N LEU A 139 15.22 -7.90 10.50
CA LEU A 139 16.28 -8.02 9.49
C LEU A 139 16.11 -9.27 8.62
N ARG A 140 15.77 -10.41 9.23
CA ARG A 140 15.50 -11.66 8.52
C ARG A 140 14.32 -11.51 7.57
N GLN A 141 13.28 -10.77 7.97
CA GLN A 141 12.19 -10.43 7.05
C GLN A 141 12.73 -9.57 5.90
N ILE A 142 13.45 -8.48 6.16
CA ILE A 142 13.98 -7.60 5.10
C ILE A 142 14.89 -8.36 4.11
N ILE A 143 15.88 -9.11 4.61
CA ILE A 143 16.94 -9.74 3.81
C ILE A 143 16.42 -10.88 2.92
N LEU A 144 15.39 -11.61 3.35
CA LEU A 144 14.82 -12.73 2.60
C LEU A 144 13.76 -12.30 1.56
N ASP A 145 13.85 -11.07 1.04
CA ASP A 145 12.83 -10.42 0.18
C ASP A 145 11.43 -10.31 0.82
N LYS A 146 11.37 -10.14 2.15
CA LYS A 146 10.11 -10.03 2.92
C LYS A 146 9.84 -8.64 3.47
N PHE A 147 10.57 -7.61 3.04
CA PHE A 147 10.25 -6.20 3.26
C PHE A 147 10.90 -5.37 2.14
N LEU A 148 10.26 -5.27 0.98
CA LEU A 148 10.61 -4.22 0.02
C LEU A 148 9.38 -3.33 -0.21
N PHE A 149 9.64 -2.03 -0.15
CA PHE A 149 8.72 -0.90 -0.23
C PHE A 149 7.84 -0.61 0.99
N MET A 150 8.53 -0.38 2.09
CA MET A 150 8.09 0.65 3.01
C MET A 150 9.02 1.85 2.90
N PHE A 151 8.93 2.56 1.77
CA PHE A 151 9.16 4.01 1.71
C PHE A 151 8.47 4.48 0.44
N PHE A 152 7.55 5.42 0.61
CA PHE A 152 7.37 6.48 -0.36
C PHE A 152 8.77 6.99 -0.66
N ILE A 153 9.27 6.67 -1.86
CA ILE A 153 10.53 7.19 -2.37
C ILE A 153 10.49 8.70 -2.14
N LYS A 154 11.29 9.17 -1.18
CA LYS A 154 11.76 10.54 -1.19
C LYS A 154 12.62 10.60 -2.45
N ALA A 155 12.05 11.15 -3.52
CA ALA A 155 12.83 11.80 -4.55
C ALA A 155 13.34 13.12 -3.96
#